data_AF-A0A9D9IMN4-F1
#
_entry.id   AF-A0A9D9IMN4-F1
#
_cell.length_a   1.000
_cell.length_b   1.000
_cell.length_c   1.000
_cell.angle_alpha   90.00
_cell.angle_beta   90.00
_cell.angle_gamma   90.00
#
_symmetry.space_group_name_H-M   'P 1'
#
loop_
_entity.id
_entity.type
_entity.pdbx_description
1 polymer ?
#
loop_
_entity_poly.entity_id
_entity_poly.type
_entity_poly.pdbx_seq_one_letter_code
_entity_poly.pdbx_strand_id
1 'polypeptide(L)'
;MGKALIVLLSVLVLFVDNAFPIDFKQESILSDGKWVKIKVTETGIHELSYQQLEEFGFDNPEDVKVYGNGGNVASENYLARYMDDLEQTPVMHRSGKIYFYAKNAVKDSV
;
A
#
# COMPACT_ATOMS: atom_id res chain seq x y z
N MET A 1 52.84 -4.16 35.89
CA MET A 1 51.52 -4.80 36.07
C MET A 1 50.45 -3.75 35.75
N GLY A 2 49.98 -3.50 34.52
CA GLY A 2 49.97 -4.33 33.32
C GLY A 2 48.86 -5.38 33.38
N LYS A 3 47.58 -4.93 33.37
CA LYS A 3 46.33 -5.67 33.07
C LYS A 3 45.12 -4.97 33.73
N ALA A 4 44.69 -3.82 33.22
CA ALA A 4 43.41 -3.22 33.65
C ALA A 4 42.75 -2.26 32.64
N LEU A 5 43.23 -2.18 31.39
CA LEU A 5 42.77 -1.15 30.43
C LEU A 5 42.18 -1.68 29.12
N ILE A 6 41.99 -2.99 28.94
CA ILE A 6 41.56 -3.57 27.64
C ILE A 6 40.24 -4.36 27.76
N VAL A 7 39.35 -4.00 28.70
CA VAL A 7 38.00 -4.62 28.76
C VAL A 7 36.87 -3.60 28.57
N LEU A 8 37.16 -2.31 28.64
CA LEU A 8 36.15 -1.25 28.43
C LEU A 8 36.05 -0.77 26.96
N LEU A 9 37.02 -1.12 26.10
CA LEU A 9 37.01 -0.71 24.68
C LEU A 9 36.38 -1.77 23.74
N SER A 10 36.14 -2.98 24.21
CA SER A 10 35.59 -4.08 23.40
C SER A 10 34.06 -4.17 23.42
N VAL A 11 33.36 -3.31 24.18
CA VAL A 11 31.88 -3.27 24.25
C VAL A 11 31.29 -2.03 23.56
N LEU A 12 32.11 -1.24 22.87
CA LEU A 12 31.65 -0.07 22.09
C LEU A 12 31.77 -0.30 20.59
N VAL A 13 31.32 -1.46 20.12
CA VAL A 13 30.89 -1.64 18.72
C VAL A 13 29.53 -2.32 18.76
N LEU A 14 28.55 -1.63 19.35
CA LEU A 14 27.15 -2.02 19.21
C LEU A 14 26.63 -1.41 17.91
N PHE A 15 26.56 -2.27 16.89
CA PHE A 15 25.68 -2.23 15.73
C PHE A 15 25.46 -0.84 15.10
N VAL A 16 26.27 -0.51 14.09
CA VAL A 16 25.84 0.42 13.03
C VAL A 16 25.22 -0.38 11.90
N ASP A 17 24.11 -1.08 12.18
CA ASP A 17 23.23 -1.53 11.11
C ASP A 17 22.40 -0.34 10.64
N ASN A 18 22.98 0.47 9.75
CA ASN A 18 22.21 1.42 8.94
C ASN A 18 21.56 0.68 7.76
N ALA A 19 20.95 -0.47 8.00
CA ALA A 19 19.92 -0.95 7.09
C ALA A 19 18.68 -0.15 7.47
N PHE A 20 18.23 0.77 6.62
CA PHE A 20 16.91 1.37 6.77
C PHE A 20 15.92 0.20 6.89
N PRO A 21 15.30 -0.05 8.05
CA PRO A 21 14.40 -1.18 8.18
C PRO A 21 13.17 -0.85 7.33
N ILE A 22 13.09 -1.46 6.15
CA ILE A 22 11.84 -1.48 5.39
C ILE A 22 10.94 -2.43 6.14
N ASP A 23 9.94 -1.88 6.82
CA ASP A 23 8.93 -2.62 7.57
C ASP A 23 7.88 -3.16 6.59
N PHE A 24 8.07 -4.42 6.18
CA PHE A 24 7.13 -5.15 5.34
C PHE A 24 5.99 -5.68 6.19
N LYS A 25 4.77 -5.71 5.63
CA LYS A 25 3.67 -6.34 6.35
C LYS A 25 3.91 -7.85 6.43
N GLN A 26 3.64 -8.43 7.59
CA GLN A 26 3.72 -9.90 7.75
C GLN A 26 2.70 -10.63 6.87
N GLU A 27 1.57 -9.98 6.59
CA GLU A 27 0.51 -10.50 5.74
C GLU A 27 -0.10 -9.36 4.91
N SER A 28 -0.28 -9.60 3.61
CA SER A 28 -0.95 -8.64 2.73
C SER A 28 -2.45 -8.68 2.96
N ILE A 29 -3.14 -7.53 2.88
CA ILE A 29 -4.60 -7.53 2.90
C ILE A 29 -5.24 -8.34 1.76
N LEU A 30 -4.47 -8.63 0.69
CA LEU A 30 -4.90 -9.48 -0.41
C LEU A 30 -4.91 -10.98 -0.07
N SER A 31 -4.34 -11.40 1.07
CA SER A 31 -4.23 -12.82 1.45
C SER A 31 -5.58 -13.45 1.78
N ASP A 32 -6.56 -12.64 2.18
CA ASP A 32 -7.89 -13.08 2.60
C ASP A 32 -8.98 -12.17 2.02
N GLY A 33 -10.21 -12.68 2.02
CA GLY A 33 -11.40 -11.98 1.55
C GLY A 33 -11.63 -12.08 0.04
N LYS A 34 -12.62 -11.33 -0.44
CA LYS A 34 -13.03 -11.31 -1.85
C LYS A 34 -12.46 -10.08 -2.54
N TRP A 35 -11.72 -10.32 -3.62
CA TRP A 35 -11.06 -9.28 -4.39
C TRP A 35 -11.48 -9.31 -5.85
N VAL A 36 -11.76 -8.12 -6.39
CA VAL A 36 -12.01 -7.91 -7.82
C VAL A 36 -11.10 -6.77 -8.27
N LYS A 37 -10.34 -7.01 -9.33
CA LYS A 37 -9.42 -6.02 -9.89
C LYS A 37 -10.12 -5.20 -10.96
N ILE A 38 -10.08 -3.88 -10.82
CA ILE A 38 -10.56 -2.94 -11.82
C ILE A 38 -9.39 -2.13 -12.39
N LYS A 39 -9.57 -1.59 -13.60
CA LYS A 39 -8.65 -0.63 -14.21
C LYS A 39 -9.39 0.67 -14.46
N VAL A 40 -8.79 1.79 -14.06
CA VAL A 40 -9.23 3.13 -14.45
C VAL A 40 -8.44 3.61 -15.66
N THR A 41 -9.08 4.28 -16.60
CA THR A 41 -8.42 4.84 -17.80
C THR A 41 -8.10 6.32 -17.66
N GLU A 42 -8.69 7.00 -16.67
CA GLU A 42 -8.54 8.42 -16.44
C GLU A 42 -8.36 8.70 -14.94
N THR A 43 -7.64 9.79 -14.64
CA THR A 43 -7.50 10.28 -13.27
C THR A 43 -8.71 11.12 -12.90
N GLY A 44 -9.41 10.77 -11.83
CA GLY A 44 -10.63 11.47 -11.43
C GLY A 44 -11.49 10.69 -10.45
N ILE A 45 -12.73 11.15 -10.28
CA ILE A 45 -13.76 10.44 -9.52
C ILE A 45 -14.40 9.40 -10.44
N HIS A 46 -14.47 8.16 -9.97
CA HIS A 46 -15.10 7.03 -10.64
C HIS A 46 -16.31 6.55 -9.83
N GLU A 47 -17.25 5.91 -10.50
CA GLU A 47 -18.40 5.27 -9.87
C GLU A 47 -18.55 3.80 -10.28
N LEU A 48 -19.07 2.98 -9.36
CA LEU A 48 -19.58 1.64 -9.62
C LEU A 48 -20.95 1.51 -8.98
N SER A 49 -21.93 0.97 -9.70
CA SER A 49 -23.24 0.67 -9.12
C SER A 49 -23.19 -0.56 -8.24
N TYR A 50 -24.09 -0.64 -7.27
CA TYR A 50 -24.25 -1.82 -6.43
C TYR A 50 -24.57 -3.06 -7.27
N GLN A 51 -25.38 -2.90 -8.32
CA GLN A 51 -25.63 -3.97 -9.30
C GLN A 51 -24.32 -4.47 -9.93
N GLN A 52 -23.40 -3.57 -10.33
CA GLN A 52 -22.10 -4.00 -10.86
C GLN A 52 -21.27 -4.74 -9.79
N LEU A 53 -21.34 -4.31 -8.54
CA LEU A 53 -20.65 -4.99 -7.44
C LEU A 53 -21.25 -6.39 -7.18
N GLU A 54 -22.56 -6.55 -7.25
CA GLU A 54 -23.25 -7.84 -7.18
C GLU A 54 -22.88 -8.74 -8.36
N GLU A 55 -22.79 -8.19 -9.58
CA GLU A 55 -22.32 -8.91 -10.76
C GLU A 55 -20.84 -9.35 -10.63
N PHE A 56 -20.04 -8.59 -9.88
CA PHE A 56 -18.68 -8.99 -9.48
C PHE A 56 -18.67 -10.02 -8.33
N GLY A 57 -19.85 -10.33 -7.80
CA GLY A 57 -20.11 -11.34 -6.78
C GLY A 57 -20.02 -10.84 -5.34
N PHE A 58 -20.05 -9.54 -5.10
CA PHE A 58 -20.17 -9.04 -3.73
C PHE A 58 -21.62 -9.12 -3.27
N ASP A 59 -21.88 -9.94 -2.25
CA ASP A 59 -23.24 -10.15 -1.73
C ASP A 59 -23.77 -8.93 -0.97
N ASN A 60 -22.88 -8.14 -0.35
CA ASN A 60 -23.21 -6.91 0.37
C ASN A 60 -22.45 -5.71 -0.23
N PRO A 61 -22.98 -5.05 -1.29
CA PRO A 61 -22.32 -3.92 -1.94
C PRO A 61 -22.02 -2.73 -1.02
N GLU A 62 -22.78 -2.58 0.06
CA GLU A 62 -22.60 -1.56 1.08
C GLU A 62 -21.34 -1.74 1.95
N ASP A 63 -20.80 -2.95 2.02
CA ASP A 63 -19.55 -3.26 2.73
C ASP A 63 -18.31 -3.18 1.83
N VAL A 64 -18.50 -2.98 0.52
CA VAL A 64 -17.42 -2.95 -0.45
C VAL A 64 -16.52 -1.74 -0.22
N LYS A 65 -15.22 -2.00 -0.16
CA LYS A 65 -14.17 -0.99 -0.06
C LYS A 65 -13.31 -1.01 -1.30
N VAL A 66 -12.67 0.12 -1.59
CA VAL A 66 -11.71 0.27 -2.67
C VAL A 66 -10.32 0.40 -2.08
N TYR A 67 -9.36 -0.33 -2.66
CA TYR A 67 -7.96 -0.29 -2.26
C TYR A 67 -7.07 -0.04 -3.48
N GLY A 68 -6.00 0.72 -3.31
CA GLY A 68 -5.05 0.98 -4.38
C GLY A 68 -4.03 2.05 -4.05
N ASN A 69 -2.82 1.88 -4.56
CA ASN A 69 -1.72 2.84 -4.39
C ASN A 69 -1.65 3.88 -5.54
N GLY A 70 -2.68 3.89 -6.41
CA GLY A 70 -2.80 4.77 -7.58
C GLY A 70 -1.76 4.51 -8.67
N GLY A 71 -1.91 5.21 -9.80
CA GLY A 71 -0.94 5.22 -10.90
C GLY A 71 0.22 6.20 -10.69
N ASN A 72 0.85 6.18 -9.52
CA ASN A 72 2.01 7.02 -9.25
C ASN A 72 3.26 6.48 -9.94
N VAL A 73 4.11 7.38 -10.43
CA VAL A 73 5.46 7.00 -10.89
C VAL A 73 6.23 6.52 -9.67
N ALA A 74 6.89 5.36 -9.79
CA ALA A 74 7.73 4.84 -8.72
C ALA A 74 8.83 5.85 -8.40
N SER A 75 9.15 6.03 -7.12
CA SER A 75 10.25 6.90 -6.74
C SER A 75 11.57 6.32 -7.24
N GLU A 76 12.41 7.15 -7.86
CA GLU A 76 13.80 6.78 -8.18
C GLU A 76 14.70 6.77 -6.94
N ASN A 77 14.22 7.30 -5.82
CA ASN A 77 14.93 7.25 -4.55
C ASN A 77 14.68 5.90 -3.88
N TYR A 78 15.67 5.00 -3.96
CA TYR A 78 15.64 3.68 -3.32
C TYR A 78 15.60 3.70 -1.79
N LEU A 79 15.80 4.87 -1.16
CA LEU A 79 15.64 5.07 0.28
C LEU A 79 14.27 5.64 0.65
N ALA A 80 13.42 5.96 -0.34
CA ALA A 80 12.07 6.43 -0.07
C ALA A 80 11.22 5.32 0.54
N ARG A 81 10.20 5.70 1.31
CA ARG A 81 9.23 4.77 1.89
C ARG A 81 8.60 3.93 0.79
N TYR A 82 8.78 2.61 0.88
CA TYR A 82 8.13 1.65 0.02
C TYR A 82 6.73 1.31 0.54
N MET A 83 5.72 1.34 -0.33
CA MET A 83 4.37 0.88 -0.01
C MET A 83 4.27 -0.59 -0.41
N ASP A 84 4.45 -1.47 0.55
CA ASP A 84 4.48 -2.94 0.35
C ASP A 84 3.09 -3.57 0.14
N ASP A 85 2.04 -2.90 0.62
CA ASP A 85 0.67 -3.41 0.53
C ASP A 85 -0.28 -2.33 0.01
N LEU A 86 -1.50 -2.70 -0.31
CA LEU A 86 -2.51 -1.75 -0.76
C LEU A 86 -3.05 -0.91 0.40
N GLU A 87 -3.24 0.37 0.16
CA GLU A 87 -3.95 1.28 1.08
C GLU A 87 -5.42 1.42 0.68
N GLN A 88 -6.27 1.66 1.67
CA GLN A 88 -7.70 1.89 1.44
C GLN A 88 -7.91 3.28 0.85
N THR A 89 -8.60 3.35 -0.29
CA THR A 89 -9.08 4.59 -0.87
C THR A 89 -10.40 4.99 -0.17
N PRO A 90 -10.60 6.27 0.19
CA PRO A 90 -11.89 6.74 0.67
C PRO A 90 -13.01 6.47 -0.34
N VAL A 91 -14.12 5.92 0.14
CA VAL A 91 -15.31 5.59 -0.67
C VAL A 91 -16.52 6.30 -0.10
N MET A 92 -17.31 6.92 -0.98
CA MET A 92 -18.64 7.44 -0.65
C MET A 92 -19.70 6.52 -1.22
N HIS A 93 -20.59 6.04 -0.36
CA HIS A 93 -21.78 5.29 -0.77
C HIS A 93 -22.97 6.24 -0.89
N ARG A 94 -23.59 6.31 -2.07
CA ARG A 94 -24.76 7.17 -2.30
C ARG A 94 -25.61 6.65 -3.45
N SER A 95 -26.93 6.58 -3.23
CA SER A 95 -27.92 6.22 -4.26
C SER A 95 -27.62 4.89 -4.98
N GLY A 96 -27.23 3.84 -4.24
CA GLY A 96 -26.92 2.53 -4.81
C GLY A 96 -25.63 2.49 -5.65
N LYS A 97 -24.70 3.39 -5.38
CA LYS A 97 -23.39 3.46 -6.03
C LYS A 97 -22.30 3.73 -5.00
N ILE A 98 -21.10 3.30 -5.33
CA ILE A 98 -19.87 3.77 -4.71
C ILE A 98 -19.18 4.80 -5.59
N TYR A 99 -18.58 5.80 -4.96
CA TYR A 99 -17.77 6.83 -5.58
C TYR A 99 -16.39 6.84 -4.93
N PHE A 100 -15.34 6.88 -5.74
CA PHE A 100 -13.96 6.90 -5.25
C PHE A 100 -13.07 7.67 -6.22
N TYR A 101 -12.02 8.30 -5.71
CA TYR A 101 -11.00 8.92 -6.54
C TYR A 101 -9.93 7.90 -6.91
N ALA A 102 -9.52 7.87 -8.18
CA ALA A 102 -8.42 7.04 -8.64
C ALA A 102 -7.52 7.79 -9.62
N LYS A 103 -6.23 7.52 -9.54
CA LYS A 103 -5.21 8.05 -10.46
C LYS A 103 -4.87 6.99 -11.50
N ASN A 104 -5.04 7.30 -12.78
CA ASN A 104 -4.56 6.44 -13.85
C ASN A 104 -3.03 6.40 -13.87
N ALA A 105 -2.46 5.27 -14.30
CA ALA A 105 -1.03 5.16 -14.54
C ALA A 105 -0.61 6.17 -15.63
N VAL A 106 0.37 7.01 -15.31
CA VAL A 106 1.01 7.87 -16.30
C VAL A 106 1.77 6.96 -17.26
N LYS A 107 1.42 7.01 -18.55
CA LYS A 107 2.03 6.17 -19.59
C LYS A 107 3.53 6.47 -19.78
N ASP A 108 3.99 7.62 -19.29
CA ASP A 108 5.33 8.18 -19.53
C ASP A 108 6.29 7.93 -18.35
N SER A 109 6.26 6.73 -17.77
CA SER A 109 7.31 6.29 -16.85
C SER A 109 8.46 5.70 -17.68
N VAL A 110 9.34 6.60 -18.17
CA VAL A 110 10.65 6.39 -18.83
C VAL A 110 10.73 5.32 -19.92
#